data_AF-A0AA43IL20-F1
#
_entry.id   AF-A0AA43IL20-F1
#
_cell.length_a   1.000
_cell.length_b   1.000
_cell.length_c   1.000
_cell.angle_alpha   90.00
_cell.angle_beta   90.00
_cell.angle_gamma   90.00
#
_symmetry.space_group_name_H-M   'P 1'
#
loop_
_entity.id
_entity.type
_entity.pdbx_description
1 polymer ?
#
loop_
_entity_poly.entity_id
_entity_poly.type
_entity_poly.pdbx_seq_one_letter_code
_entity_poly.pdbx_strand_id
1 'polypeptide(L)'
;MVKITTPSSGRTYLLNTLIPYTISVSDKEDGESKYEEINNLEVFLSVRYIQDASQETMARKTASEPDAPGFVLLQKSNCITCHAFNAPLIGPAFTEITRRYPPSKPNEIALAKSVLEGSSGIWGSAVMPSHPDLSPETARQIVAWILQNAGDPKSNYYSGTAGALRLTIPEGVDAGGFFILRASYTDHGIDNRNPLQGDDVVLLHAK
;
A
#
# COMPACT_ATOMS: atom_id res chain seq x y z
N MET A 1 -4.44 17.17 3.56
CA MET A 1 -5.18 16.51 4.67
C MET A 1 -5.77 15.20 4.16
N VAL A 2 -5.37 14.09 4.77
CA VAL A 2 -5.95 12.76 4.55
C VAL A 2 -6.87 12.42 5.72
N LYS A 3 -7.98 11.74 5.47
CA LYS A 3 -8.92 11.33 6.52
C LYS A 3 -9.64 10.03 6.16
N ILE A 4 -9.58 9.04 7.05
CA ILE A 4 -10.43 7.85 6.98
C ILE A 4 -11.81 8.23 7.55
N THR A 5 -12.84 8.22 6.70
CA THR A 5 -14.21 8.53 7.12
C THR A 5 -14.99 7.29 7.55
N THR A 6 -14.65 6.14 6.98
CA THR A 6 -15.13 4.81 7.36
C THR A 6 -13.98 3.82 7.20
N PRO A 7 -13.79 2.83 8.09
CA PRO A 7 -14.45 2.65 9.39
C PRO A 7 -14.04 3.71 10.42
N SER A 8 -14.90 3.97 11.41
CA SER A 8 -14.58 4.87 12.52
C SER A 8 -13.84 4.12 13.64
N SER A 9 -12.89 4.81 14.28
CA SER A 9 -12.18 4.31 15.48
C SER A 9 -13.14 4.02 16.64
N GLY A 10 -12.77 3.07 17.50
CA GLY A 10 -13.50 2.72 18.73
C GLY A 10 -14.77 1.87 18.54
N ARG A 11 -15.03 1.40 17.32
CA ARG A 11 -16.05 0.37 17.03
C ARG A 11 -15.41 -1.00 16.98
N THR A 12 -16.15 -2.01 17.43
CA THR A 12 -15.77 -3.42 17.24
C THR A 12 -16.38 -3.97 15.96
N TYR A 13 -15.56 -4.61 15.14
CA TYR A 13 -15.97 -5.22 13.88
C TYR A 13 -15.91 -6.75 13.97
N LEU A 14 -16.61 -7.44 13.09
CA LEU A 14 -16.59 -8.90 13.04
C LEU A 14 -15.42 -9.39 12.17
N LEU A 15 -14.66 -10.36 12.67
CA LEU A 15 -13.62 -11.02 11.87
C LEU A 15 -14.21 -11.69 10.63
N ASN A 16 -13.41 -11.77 9.57
CA ASN A 16 -13.77 -12.40 8.30
C ASN A 16 -14.98 -11.80 7.57
N THR A 17 -15.47 -10.63 8.01
CA THR A 17 -16.51 -9.86 7.32
C THR A 17 -15.92 -8.77 6.44
N LEU A 18 -16.67 -8.38 5.40
CA LEU A 18 -16.32 -7.23 4.57
C LEU A 18 -16.75 -5.95 5.28
N ILE A 19 -15.77 -5.11 5.56
CA ILE A 19 -15.96 -3.80 6.18
C ILE A 19 -15.72 -2.76 5.09
N PRO A 20 -16.65 -1.85 4.81
CA PRO A 20 -16.40 -0.78 3.86
C PRO A 20 -15.35 0.17 4.41
N TYR A 21 -14.53 0.73 3.53
CA TYR A 21 -13.68 1.88 3.85
C TYR A 21 -13.93 3.02 2.87
N THR A 22 -13.75 4.24 3.38
CA THR A 22 -13.79 5.48 2.62
C THR A 22 -12.73 6.44 3.16
N ILE A 23 -12.00 7.09 2.26
CA ILE A 23 -10.90 8.01 2.53
C ILE A 23 -11.17 9.30 1.77
N SER A 24 -11.05 10.42 2.48
CA SER A 24 -11.09 11.76 1.92
C SER A 24 -9.69 12.33 1.93
N VAL A 25 -9.27 12.88 0.80
CA VAL A 25 -8.06 13.69 0.65
C VAL A 25 -8.46 15.09 0.19
N SER A 26 -7.87 16.10 0.83
CA SER A 26 -7.97 17.51 0.44
C SER A 26 -6.59 18.11 0.55
N ASP A 27 -6.08 18.59 -0.57
CA ASP A 27 -4.78 19.20 -0.72
C ASP A 27 -4.93 20.60 -1.32
N LYS A 28 -3.99 21.52 -1.05
CA LYS A 28 -4.12 22.89 -1.56
C LYS A 28 -3.71 22.99 -3.02
N GLU A 29 -2.77 22.17 -3.43
CA GLU A 29 -2.18 22.13 -4.75
C GLU A 29 -2.97 21.18 -5.66
N ASP A 30 -3.31 19.99 -5.15
CA ASP A 30 -3.90 18.90 -5.94
C ASP A 30 -5.45 18.84 -5.85
N GLY A 31 -6.06 19.70 -5.03
CA GLY A 31 -7.52 19.83 -4.90
C GLY A 31 -8.16 18.81 -3.95
N GLU A 32 -9.40 18.42 -4.21
CA GLU A 32 -10.16 17.52 -3.33
C GLU A 32 -10.59 16.23 -4.03
N SER A 33 -10.34 15.10 -3.37
CA SER A 33 -10.81 13.77 -3.81
C SER A 33 -12.33 13.67 -4.01
N LYS A 34 -13.13 14.48 -3.31
CA LYS A 34 -14.59 14.49 -3.45
C LYS A 34 -15.06 15.06 -4.80
N TYR A 35 -14.20 15.82 -5.49
CA TYR A 35 -14.44 16.37 -6.82
C TYR A 35 -13.60 15.67 -7.89
N GLU A 36 -13.00 14.52 -7.55
CA GLU A 36 -12.16 13.72 -8.45
C GLU A 36 -10.93 14.47 -8.98
N GLU A 37 -10.48 15.51 -8.27
CA GLU A 37 -9.28 16.27 -8.61
C GLU A 37 -7.99 15.51 -8.25
N ILE A 38 -8.08 14.62 -7.26
CA ILE A 38 -7.00 13.72 -6.83
C ILE A 38 -7.20 12.35 -7.46
N ASN A 39 -6.14 11.83 -8.10
CA ASN A 39 -6.13 10.47 -8.63
C ASN A 39 -6.29 9.45 -7.49
N ASN A 40 -7.36 8.66 -7.53
CA ASN A 40 -7.66 7.70 -6.47
C ASN A 40 -6.58 6.61 -6.32
N LEU A 41 -5.82 6.29 -7.37
CA LEU A 41 -4.74 5.29 -7.32
C LEU A 41 -3.50 5.78 -6.55
N GLU A 42 -3.41 7.09 -6.27
CA GLU A 42 -2.35 7.69 -5.46
C GLU A 42 -2.71 7.75 -3.96
N VAL A 43 -3.93 7.35 -3.61
CA VAL A 43 -4.39 7.22 -2.22
C VAL A 43 -4.24 5.77 -1.79
N PHE A 44 -3.47 5.55 -0.72
CA PHE A 44 -3.15 4.21 -0.23
C PHE A 44 -3.77 3.96 1.13
N LEU A 45 -4.19 2.73 1.38
CA LEU A 45 -4.60 2.23 2.68
C LEU A 45 -3.73 1.02 3.04
N SER A 46 -3.02 1.11 4.17
CA SER A 46 -2.38 -0.06 4.79
C SER A 46 -3.23 -0.55 5.97
N VAL A 47 -3.31 -1.86 6.13
CA VAL A 47 -4.02 -2.57 7.20
C VAL A 47 -3.04 -3.52 7.85
N ARG A 48 -2.67 -3.27 9.11
CA ARG A 48 -1.69 -4.09 9.84
C ARG A 48 -2.29 -4.68 11.11
N TYR A 49 -2.10 -5.97 11.32
CA TYR A 49 -2.49 -6.64 12.57
C TYR A 49 -1.37 -6.56 13.61
N ILE A 50 -1.71 -6.13 14.82
CA ILE A 50 -0.83 -6.07 15.98
C ILE A 50 -1.41 -6.99 17.06
N GLN A 51 -0.67 -8.06 17.38
CA GLN A 51 -1.11 -9.09 18.34
C GLN A 51 -1.12 -8.58 19.79
N ASP A 52 -0.13 -7.77 20.17
CA ASP A 52 -0.01 -7.25 21.54
C ASP A 52 -0.91 -6.02 21.74
N ALA A 53 -2.08 -6.23 22.33
CA ALA A 53 -3.05 -5.17 22.63
C ALA A 53 -2.51 -4.05 23.53
N SER A 54 -1.44 -4.29 24.30
CA SER A 54 -0.84 -3.22 25.12
C SER A 54 -0.10 -2.16 24.29
N GLN A 55 0.17 -2.45 23.01
CA GLN A 55 0.95 -1.60 22.11
C GLN A 55 0.13 -0.59 21.31
N GLU A 56 -1.18 -0.42 21.57
CA GLU A 56 -2.03 0.48 20.78
C GLU A 56 -1.45 1.89 20.61
N THR A 57 -1.03 2.52 21.71
CA THR A 57 -0.46 3.88 21.68
C THR A 57 0.83 3.94 20.88
N MET A 58 1.74 2.98 21.08
CA MET A 58 3.02 2.94 20.37
C MET A 58 2.81 2.66 18.88
N ALA A 59 2.00 1.65 18.56
CA ALA A 59 1.72 1.24 17.21
C ALA A 59 1.01 2.34 16.41
N ARG A 60 0.12 3.14 17.04
CA ARG A 60 -0.47 4.34 16.43
C ARG A 60 0.57 5.39 16.10
N LYS A 61 1.50 5.66 17.03
CA LYS A 61 2.58 6.62 16.82
C LYS A 61 3.51 6.19 15.66
N THR A 62 3.93 4.93 15.67
CA THR A 62 4.76 4.36 14.59
C THR A 62 4.03 4.32 13.26
N ALA A 63 2.71 4.16 13.25
CA ALA A 63 1.93 4.22 12.02
C ALA A 63 1.93 5.61 11.38
N SER A 64 2.06 6.70 12.15
CA SER A 64 2.18 8.05 11.58
C SER A 64 3.63 8.44 11.24
N GLU A 65 4.57 7.50 11.23
CA GLU A 65 5.90 7.76 10.68
C GLU A 65 5.83 7.90 9.15
N PRO A 66 6.78 8.67 8.54
CA PRO A 66 6.87 8.77 7.10
C PRO A 66 7.04 7.41 6.44
N ASP A 67 6.49 7.26 5.25
CA ASP A 67 6.63 6.02 4.51
C ASP A 67 8.09 5.76 4.11
N ALA A 68 8.43 4.48 4.01
CA ALA A 68 9.74 4.07 3.50
C ALA A 68 9.95 4.61 2.07
N PRO A 69 11.18 5.06 1.71
CA PRO A 69 11.42 5.69 0.42
C PRO A 69 10.95 4.87 -0.80
N GLY A 70 11.15 3.55 -0.78
CA GLY A 70 10.68 2.67 -1.85
C GLY A 70 9.16 2.61 -2.00
N PHE A 71 8.41 2.77 -0.91
CA PHE A 71 6.95 2.89 -0.98
C PHE A 71 6.53 4.24 -1.54
N VAL A 72 7.15 5.35 -1.08
CA VAL A 72 6.87 6.69 -1.63
C VAL A 72 7.10 6.73 -3.14
N LEU A 73 8.18 6.09 -3.61
CA LEU A 73 8.44 5.94 -5.04
C LEU A 73 7.38 5.09 -5.75
N LEU A 74 6.90 4.02 -5.13
CA LEU A 74 5.78 3.22 -5.65
C LEU A 74 4.49 4.05 -5.73
N GLN A 75 4.18 4.85 -4.71
CA GLN A 75 2.99 5.70 -4.67
C GLN A 75 2.97 6.74 -5.79
N LYS A 76 4.15 7.27 -6.14
CA LYS A 76 4.33 8.25 -7.24
C LYS A 76 4.49 7.58 -8.61
N SER A 77 4.45 6.26 -8.69
CA SER A 77 4.62 5.51 -9.93
C SER A 77 3.30 5.03 -10.49
N ASN A 78 3.29 4.68 -11.77
CA ASN A 78 2.11 4.09 -12.42
C ASN A 78 1.96 2.58 -12.19
N CYS A 79 2.78 1.96 -11.33
CA CYS A 79 2.75 0.50 -11.12
C CYS A 79 1.35 -0.02 -10.72
N ILE A 80 0.62 0.78 -9.94
CA ILE A 80 -0.72 0.42 -9.41
C ILE A 80 -1.82 0.43 -10.49
N THR A 81 -1.53 0.95 -11.68
CA THR A 81 -2.46 0.88 -12.82
C THR A 81 -2.62 -0.56 -13.33
N CYS A 82 -1.54 -1.35 -13.26
CA CYS A 82 -1.52 -2.71 -13.81
C CYS A 82 -1.34 -3.78 -12.71
N HIS A 83 -0.87 -3.40 -11.53
CA HIS A 83 -0.66 -4.29 -10.40
C HIS A 83 -1.52 -3.86 -9.21
N ALA A 84 -1.99 -4.83 -8.44
CA ALA A 84 -2.51 -4.58 -7.10
C ALA A 84 -1.74 -5.42 -6.09
N PHE A 85 -1.92 -5.12 -4.80
CA PHE A 85 -1.19 -5.80 -3.74
C PHE A 85 -1.64 -7.26 -3.56
N ASN A 86 -2.95 -7.47 -3.49
CA ASN A 86 -3.53 -8.71 -2.96
C ASN A 86 -4.23 -9.58 -4.02
N ALA A 87 -4.46 -9.05 -5.22
CA ALA A 87 -5.10 -9.77 -6.31
C ALA A 87 -4.49 -9.33 -7.66
N PRO A 88 -4.39 -10.22 -8.66
CA PRO A 88 -3.93 -9.85 -9.99
C PRO A 88 -4.90 -8.88 -10.66
N LEU A 89 -4.35 -7.96 -11.45
CA LEU A 89 -5.11 -7.09 -12.37
C LEU A 89 -4.74 -7.47 -13.80
N ILE A 90 -3.98 -6.61 -14.49
CA ILE A 90 -3.35 -6.92 -15.77
C ILE A 90 -2.06 -7.72 -15.53
N GLY A 91 -1.27 -7.25 -14.57
CA GLY A 91 -0.10 -7.93 -14.03
C GLY A 91 -0.42 -8.76 -12.78
N PRO A 92 0.55 -9.56 -12.32
CA PRO A 92 0.42 -10.34 -11.08
C PRO A 92 0.25 -9.43 -9.86
N ALA A 93 -0.34 -9.99 -8.81
CA ALA A 93 -0.35 -9.29 -7.53
C ALA A 93 1.08 -9.13 -6.98
N PHE A 94 1.36 -8.06 -6.23
CA PHE A 94 2.66 -7.94 -5.58
C PHE A 94 2.94 -9.09 -4.60
N THR A 95 1.91 -9.57 -3.90
CA THR A 95 1.98 -10.79 -3.07
C THR A 95 2.34 -12.06 -3.84
N GLU A 96 1.95 -12.17 -5.12
CA GLU A 96 2.35 -13.30 -5.97
C GLU A 96 3.83 -13.20 -6.36
N ILE A 97 4.30 -11.98 -6.64
CA ILE A 97 5.71 -11.70 -6.90
C ILE A 97 6.55 -12.08 -5.68
N THR A 98 6.16 -11.66 -4.47
CA THR A 98 6.92 -12.00 -3.24
C THR A 98 6.91 -13.50 -2.94
N ARG A 99 5.83 -14.22 -3.28
CA ARG A 99 5.78 -15.69 -3.16
C ARG A 99 6.75 -16.40 -4.10
N ARG A 100 6.95 -15.86 -5.31
CA ARG A 100 7.87 -16.44 -6.30
C ARG A 100 9.32 -16.04 -6.07
N TYR A 101 9.56 -14.83 -5.58
CA TYR A 101 10.89 -14.24 -5.42
C TYR A 101 11.15 -13.84 -3.96
N PRO A 102 11.96 -14.62 -3.22
CA PRO A 102 12.36 -14.26 -1.86
C PRO A 102 13.12 -12.91 -1.82
N PRO A 103 13.01 -12.13 -0.73
CA PRO A 103 13.74 -10.87 -0.59
C PRO A 103 15.24 -11.14 -0.58
N SER A 104 15.93 -10.71 -1.64
CA SER A 104 17.38 -10.82 -1.77
C SER A 104 17.91 -9.84 -2.80
N LYS A 105 19.15 -9.39 -2.64
CA LYS A 105 19.81 -8.46 -3.56
C LYS A 105 19.84 -8.96 -5.02
N PRO A 106 20.08 -10.25 -5.32
CA PRO A 106 19.98 -10.76 -6.68
C PRO A 106 18.56 -10.63 -7.28
N ASN A 107 17.52 -10.93 -6.50
CA ASN A 107 16.13 -10.79 -6.96
C ASN A 107 15.73 -9.32 -7.15
N GLU A 108 16.19 -8.43 -6.27
CA GLU A 108 16.02 -6.98 -6.44
C GLU A 108 16.59 -6.49 -7.77
N ILE A 109 17.81 -6.89 -8.10
CA ILE A 109 18.48 -6.50 -9.35
C ILE A 109 17.76 -7.08 -10.57
N ALA A 110 17.40 -8.37 -10.52
CA ALA A 110 16.75 -9.05 -11.64
C ALA A 110 15.36 -8.48 -11.94
N LEU A 111 14.54 -8.25 -10.90
CA LEU A 111 13.21 -7.68 -11.06
C LEU A 111 13.27 -6.19 -11.42
N ALA A 112 14.21 -5.41 -10.88
CA ALA A 112 14.40 -4.02 -11.30
C ALA A 112 14.77 -3.93 -12.79
N LYS A 113 15.65 -4.81 -13.28
CA LYS A 113 15.96 -4.92 -14.70
C LYS A 113 14.70 -5.26 -15.51
N SER A 114 13.90 -6.21 -15.03
CA SER A 114 12.63 -6.57 -15.66
C SER A 114 11.62 -5.42 -15.71
N VAL A 115 11.60 -4.52 -14.73
CA VAL A 115 10.77 -3.30 -14.73
C VAL A 115 11.27 -2.32 -15.80
N LEU A 116 12.58 -2.11 -15.89
CA LEU A 116 13.17 -1.17 -16.84
C LEU A 116 13.03 -1.64 -18.29
N GLU A 117 13.24 -2.92 -18.55
CA GLU A 117 13.26 -3.50 -19.90
C GLU A 117 11.90 -4.04 -20.36
N GLY A 118 10.95 -4.16 -19.45
CA GLY A 118 9.67 -4.84 -19.67
C GLY A 118 9.78 -6.35 -19.47
N SER A 119 8.63 -7.03 -19.47
CA SER A 119 8.59 -8.48 -19.24
C SER A 119 7.43 -9.14 -19.98
N SER A 120 7.60 -10.41 -20.35
CA SER A 120 6.54 -11.23 -20.95
C SER A 120 6.74 -12.71 -20.62
N GLY A 121 5.65 -13.49 -20.65
CA GLY A 121 5.68 -14.95 -20.56
C GLY A 121 5.89 -15.56 -19.17
N ILE A 122 6.31 -14.79 -18.16
CA ILE A 122 6.54 -15.30 -16.79
C ILE A 122 5.22 -15.45 -16.02
N TRP A 123 4.26 -14.55 -16.27
CA TRP A 123 2.99 -14.43 -15.54
C TRP A 123 1.78 -14.68 -16.45
N GLY A 124 1.97 -15.48 -17.50
CA GLY A 124 0.97 -15.73 -18.54
C GLY A 124 1.21 -14.87 -19.78
N SER A 125 0.13 -14.53 -20.49
CA SER A 125 0.18 -13.79 -21.75
C SER A 125 0.31 -12.27 -21.60
N ALA A 126 0.14 -11.74 -20.39
CA ALA A 126 0.29 -10.31 -20.13
C ALA A 126 1.75 -9.87 -20.36
N VAL A 127 1.89 -8.70 -20.98
CA VAL A 127 3.19 -8.06 -21.23
C VAL A 127 3.26 -6.81 -20.36
N MET A 128 4.32 -6.70 -19.56
CA MET A 128 4.65 -5.46 -18.87
C MET A 128 5.53 -4.62 -19.82
N PRO A 129 5.10 -3.40 -20.20
CA PRO A 129 5.94 -2.48 -20.99
C PRO A 129 7.24 -2.13 -20.26
N SER A 130 8.22 -1.62 -21.00
CA SER A 130 9.42 -1.04 -20.40
C SER A 130 9.09 0.28 -19.68
N HIS A 131 9.80 0.55 -18.58
CA HIS A 131 9.71 1.80 -17.84
C HIS A 131 11.07 2.54 -17.88
N PRO A 132 11.52 3.03 -19.06
CA PRO A 132 12.84 3.64 -19.22
C PRO A 132 13.00 4.98 -18.49
N ASP A 133 11.90 5.62 -18.08
CA ASP A 133 11.91 6.88 -17.33
C ASP A 133 12.30 6.69 -15.86
N LEU A 134 12.30 5.44 -15.36
CA LEU A 134 12.81 5.12 -14.04
C LEU A 134 14.33 4.95 -14.08
N SER A 135 15.03 5.51 -13.08
CA SER A 135 16.43 5.17 -12.89
C SER A 135 16.56 3.73 -12.36
N PRO A 136 17.69 3.04 -12.64
CA PRO A 136 17.94 1.70 -12.07
C PRO A 136 17.85 1.66 -10.55
N GLU A 137 18.29 2.73 -9.88
CA GLU A 137 18.22 2.82 -8.42
C GLU A 137 16.78 2.99 -7.93
N THR A 138 15.99 3.83 -8.60
CA THR A 138 14.55 4.00 -8.31
C THR A 138 13.80 2.68 -8.46
N ALA A 139 13.98 1.98 -9.58
CA ALA A 139 13.36 0.69 -9.82
C ALA A 139 13.75 -0.33 -8.75
N ARG A 140 15.04 -0.36 -8.36
CA ARG A 140 15.54 -1.24 -7.30
C ARG A 140 14.92 -0.92 -5.94
N GLN A 141 14.74 0.34 -5.57
CA GLN A 141 14.13 0.73 -4.30
C GLN A 141 12.65 0.32 -4.23
N ILE A 142 11.90 0.51 -5.31
CA ILE A 142 10.50 0.06 -5.41
C ILE A 142 10.42 -1.45 -5.25
N VAL A 143 11.21 -2.19 -6.04
CA VAL A 143 11.24 -3.66 -6.01
C VAL A 143 11.65 -4.17 -4.63
N ALA A 144 12.70 -3.61 -4.03
CA ALA A 144 13.17 -3.99 -2.70
C ALA A 144 12.06 -3.82 -1.66
N TRP A 145 11.33 -2.69 -1.70
CA TRP A 145 10.21 -2.47 -0.81
C TRP A 145 9.08 -3.49 -1.03
N ILE A 146 8.73 -3.78 -2.30
CA ILE A 146 7.71 -4.79 -2.64
C ILE A 146 8.10 -6.15 -2.06
N LEU A 147 9.32 -6.64 -2.34
CA LEU A 147 9.77 -7.96 -1.89
C LEU A 147 9.82 -8.10 -0.37
N GLN A 148 10.08 -7.01 0.34
CA GLN A 148 10.19 -7.00 1.80
C GLN A 148 8.83 -6.89 2.50
N ASN A 149 7.87 -6.14 1.93
CA ASN A 149 6.67 -5.71 2.66
C ASN A 149 5.36 -6.22 2.06
N ALA A 150 5.24 -6.32 0.74
CA ALA A 150 3.96 -6.65 0.11
C ALA A 150 3.48 -8.08 0.43
N GLY A 151 4.41 -8.97 0.79
CA GLY A 151 4.12 -10.35 1.20
C GLY A 151 4.01 -10.58 2.71
N ASP A 152 4.08 -9.55 3.55
CA ASP A 152 3.98 -9.72 5.00
C ASP A 152 2.57 -10.19 5.38
N PRO A 153 2.40 -11.38 5.99
CA PRO A 153 1.07 -11.90 6.33
C PRO A 153 0.32 -11.03 7.35
N LYS A 154 1.03 -10.15 8.10
CA LYS A 154 0.43 -9.23 9.06
C LYS A 154 -0.04 -7.92 8.43
N SER A 155 0.29 -7.65 7.18
CA SER A 155 0.07 -6.37 6.52
C SER A 155 -0.62 -6.55 5.17
N ASN A 156 -1.65 -5.77 4.91
CA ASN A 156 -2.29 -5.69 3.61
C ASN A 156 -2.31 -4.24 3.14
N TYR A 157 -2.22 -4.04 1.83
CA TYR A 157 -2.23 -2.72 1.22
C TYR A 157 -3.31 -2.65 0.14
N TYR A 158 -3.87 -1.47 -0.03
CA TYR A 158 -4.91 -1.17 -1.01
C TYR A 158 -4.65 0.22 -1.58
N SER A 159 -5.14 0.45 -2.80
CA SER A 159 -5.19 1.77 -3.43
C SER A 159 -6.65 2.16 -3.66
N GLY A 160 -6.93 3.46 -3.69
CA GLY A 160 -8.27 3.99 -3.88
C GLY A 160 -8.82 4.67 -2.64
N THR A 161 -9.78 5.57 -2.88
CA THR A 161 -10.49 6.33 -1.85
C THR A 161 -11.66 5.57 -1.25
N ALA A 162 -12.06 4.42 -1.80
CA ALA A 162 -13.13 3.59 -1.26
C ALA A 162 -12.95 2.13 -1.64
N GLY A 163 -13.51 1.24 -0.83
CA GLY A 163 -13.51 -0.20 -1.09
C GLY A 163 -14.05 -0.99 0.10
N ALA A 164 -13.71 -2.28 0.15
CA ALA A 164 -14.01 -3.13 1.29
C ALA A 164 -12.77 -3.91 1.72
N LEU A 165 -12.56 -3.97 3.03
CA LEU A 165 -11.48 -4.71 3.66
C LEU A 165 -12.04 -5.92 4.40
N ARG A 166 -11.31 -7.03 4.35
CA ARG A 166 -11.59 -8.21 5.15
C ARG A 166 -10.58 -8.27 6.28
N LEU A 167 -11.04 -8.11 7.52
CA LEU A 167 -10.16 -8.25 8.67
C LEU A 167 -9.93 -9.73 8.96
N THR A 168 -8.72 -10.19 8.68
CA THR A 168 -8.26 -11.55 8.93
C THR A 168 -7.09 -11.52 9.89
N ILE A 169 -7.13 -12.35 10.92
CA ILE A 169 -5.95 -12.60 11.74
C ILE A 169 -5.02 -13.51 10.91
N PRO A 170 -3.73 -13.17 10.81
CA PRO A 170 -2.78 -14.00 10.07
C PRO A 170 -2.70 -15.41 10.66
N GLU A 171 -2.50 -16.41 9.81
CA GLU A 171 -2.39 -17.80 10.24
C GLU A 171 -1.22 -17.98 11.22
N GLY A 172 -1.44 -18.74 12.30
CA GLY A 172 -0.44 -18.98 13.35
C GLY A 172 -0.21 -17.80 14.31
N VAL A 173 -1.07 -16.78 14.29
CA VAL A 173 -1.04 -15.65 15.23
C VAL A 173 -2.27 -15.70 16.15
N ASP A 174 -2.08 -15.50 17.45
CA ASP A 174 -3.19 -15.53 18.40
C ASP A 174 -4.17 -14.38 18.17
N ALA A 175 -5.44 -14.67 18.43
CA ALA A 175 -6.50 -13.67 18.49
C ALA A 175 -6.35 -12.78 19.75
N GLY A 176 -7.00 -11.61 19.73
CA GLY A 176 -6.99 -10.66 20.85
C GLY A 176 -6.14 -9.41 20.63
N GLY A 177 -5.55 -9.26 19.44
CA GLY A 177 -4.91 -8.02 18.99
C GLY A 177 -5.88 -7.00 18.39
N PHE A 178 -5.33 -6.03 17.67
CA PHE A 178 -6.06 -4.97 16.98
C PHE A 178 -5.48 -4.73 15.58
N PHE A 179 -6.25 -4.04 14.74
CA PHE A 179 -5.81 -3.62 13.41
C PHE A 179 -5.52 -2.13 13.39
N ILE A 180 -4.44 -1.75 12.74
CA ILE A 180 -4.15 -0.37 12.37
C ILE A 180 -4.47 -0.19 10.90
N LEU A 181 -5.36 0.76 10.62
CA LEU A 181 -5.59 1.30 9.30
C LEU A 181 -4.84 2.62 9.20
N ARG A 182 -3.97 2.74 8.21
CA ARG A 182 -3.31 4.01 7.87
C ARG A 182 -3.62 4.34 6.42
N ALA A 183 -4.35 5.42 6.21
CA ALA A 183 -4.50 6.03 4.91
C ALA A 183 -3.37 7.02 4.68
N SER A 184 -2.83 7.08 3.48
CA SER A 184 -1.74 7.99 3.13
C SER A 184 -1.85 8.49 1.71
N TYR A 185 -1.41 9.74 1.51
CA TYR A 185 -1.29 10.40 0.22
C TYR A 185 0.01 11.20 0.24
N THR A 186 0.74 11.19 -0.88
CA THR A 186 1.90 12.05 -1.07
C THR A 186 1.60 12.98 -2.23
N ASP A 187 1.57 14.29 -1.96
CA ASP A 187 1.24 15.28 -2.99
C ASP A 187 2.27 15.30 -4.12
N HIS A 188 1.88 15.94 -5.23
CA HIS A 188 2.80 16.21 -6.32
C HIS A 188 3.76 17.35 -5.96
N GLY A 189 3.29 18.32 -5.17
CA GLY A 189 4.04 19.52 -4.80
C GLY A 189 4.13 20.53 -5.95
N ILE A 190 4.67 21.72 -5.69
CA ILE A 190 4.75 22.78 -6.70
C ILE A 190 5.81 22.41 -7.77
N ASP A 191 5.39 22.31 -9.03
CA ASP A 191 6.21 21.84 -10.16
C ASP A 191 6.85 20.45 -9.91
N ASN A 192 6.16 19.53 -9.25
CA ASN A 192 6.70 18.22 -8.85
C ASN A 192 7.92 18.29 -7.89
N ARG A 193 8.03 19.35 -7.09
CA ARG A 193 9.12 19.55 -6.12
C ARG A 193 8.58 19.63 -4.69
N ASN A 194 9.42 19.19 -3.75
CA ASN A 194 9.18 19.21 -2.30
C ASN A 194 7.86 18.57 -1.87
N PRO A 195 7.60 17.31 -2.27
CA PRO A 195 6.32 16.70 -1.98
C PRO A 195 6.12 16.49 -0.48
N LEU A 196 4.90 16.72 0.00
CA LEU A 196 4.51 16.48 1.38
C LEU A 196 3.66 15.22 1.49
N GLN A 197 3.86 14.52 2.60
CA GLN A 197 3.08 13.36 2.94
C GLN A 197 1.99 13.74 3.96
N GLY A 198 0.76 13.30 3.69
CA GLY A 198 -0.32 13.31 4.65
C GLY A 198 -0.78 11.88 4.99
N ASP A 199 -1.20 11.68 6.24
CA ASP A 199 -1.77 10.43 6.71
C ASP A 199 -2.97 10.63 7.65
N ASP A 200 -3.73 9.55 7.83
CA ASP A 200 -4.66 9.39 8.95
C ASP A 200 -4.63 7.95 9.45
N VAL A 201 -4.76 7.77 10.76
CA VAL A 201 -4.61 6.48 11.44
C VAL A 201 -5.84 6.17 12.29
N VAL A 202 -6.47 5.04 11.99
CA VAL A 202 -7.62 4.47 12.71
C VAL A 202 -7.26 3.11 13.30
N LEU A 203 -7.65 2.89 14.55
CA LEU A 203 -7.54 1.60 15.21
C LEU A 203 -8.88 0.88 15.16
N LEU A 204 -8.86 -0.41 14.83
CA LEU A 204 -10.03 -1.28 14.83
C LEU A 204 -9.79 -2.47 15.74
N HIS A 205 -10.76 -2.74 16.61
CA HIS A 205 -10.86 -4.00 17.33
C HIS A 205 -11.77 -4.95 16.57
N ALA A 206 -11.43 -6.23 16.55
CA ALA A 206 -12.25 -7.25 15.93
C ALA A 206 -12.57 -8.38 16.91
N LYS A 207 -13.77 -8.96 16.79
CA LYS A 207 -14.22 -10.12 17.56
C LYS A 207 -14.85 -11.17 16.66
#